data_AF-A0A841N0I2-F1
#
_entry.id   AF-A0A841N0I2-F1
#
_cell.length_a   1.000
_cell.length_b   1.000
_cell.length_c   1.000
_cell.angle_alpha   90.00
_cell.angle_beta   90.00
_cell.angle_gamma   90.00
#
_symmetry.space_group_name_H-M   'P 1'
#
loop_
_entity.id
_entity.type
_entity.pdbx_description
1 polymer ?
#
loop_
_entity_poly.entity_id
_entity_poly.type
_entity_poly.pdbx_seq_one_letter_code
_entity_poly.pdbx_strand_id
1 'polypeptide(L)'
;MKATIIFKSLVFLIVFALADMFPLTVGEAKAQISGDFPDSRINSIQYNKLSIRHLEEDVNSAEKMEAEEFDITPLTVVEENVARNLNSQWAWAEYTLDMIDSYSPFLFRTKKSAALDEVKVLLQINAKGRLSGFEVVGDVDNGLKERLDHMLRKLPDCKAVPGYQVYSPEVFELTIRK
;
A
#
# COMPACT_ATOMS: atom_id res chain seq x y z
N MET A 1 0.74 1.13 76.72
CA MET A 1 1.47 0.77 75.47
C MET A 1 0.89 -0.51 74.83
N LYS A 2 -0.44 -0.60 74.65
CA LYS A 2 -1.12 -1.77 74.03
C LYS A 2 -2.17 -1.41 72.97
N ALA A 3 -2.66 -0.17 72.95
CA ALA A 3 -3.71 0.27 72.01
C ALA A 3 -3.21 0.43 70.55
N THR A 4 -1.95 0.83 70.35
CA THR A 4 -1.38 1.05 69.01
C THR A 4 -1.12 -0.25 68.23
N ILE A 5 -0.94 -1.38 68.91
CA ILE A 5 -0.76 -2.69 68.26
C ILE A 5 -2.11 -3.23 67.78
N ILE A 6 -3.17 -3.05 68.58
CA ILE A 6 -4.53 -3.49 68.23
C ILE A 6 -5.05 -2.70 67.04
N PHE A 7 -4.78 -1.39 66.99
CA PHE A 7 -5.21 -0.53 65.87
C PHE A 7 -4.52 -0.90 64.55
N LYS A 8 -3.21 -1.20 64.58
CA LYS A 8 -2.48 -1.66 63.39
C LYS A 8 -2.96 -3.03 62.90
N SER A 9 -3.31 -3.94 63.82
CA SER A 9 -3.89 -5.24 63.47
C SER A 9 -5.25 -5.10 62.79
N LEU A 10 -6.11 -4.20 63.30
CA LEU A 10 -7.43 -3.96 62.74
C LEU A 10 -7.36 -3.37 61.31
N VAL A 11 -6.45 -2.42 61.09
CA VAL A 11 -6.25 -1.82 59.75
C VAL A 11 -5.73 -2.86 58.75
N PHE A 12 -4.83 -3.75 59.16
CA PHE A 12 -4.31 -4.80 58.28
C PHE A 12 -5.41 -5.79 57.87
N LEU A 13 -6.32 -6.13 58.79
CA LEU A 13 -7.43 -7.03 58.54
C LEU A 13 -8.47 -6.43 57.57
N ILE A 14 -8.70 -5.11 57.65
CA ILE A 14 -9.60 -4.40 56.74
C ILE A 14 -9.03 -4.33 55.32
N VAL A 15 -7.72 -4.08 55.16
CA VAL A 15 -7.07 -4.05 53.84
C VAL A 15 -7.06 -5.44 53.19
N PHE A 16 -6.87 -6.50 53.98
CA PHE A 16 -6.91 -7.87 53.47
C PHE A 16 -8.32 -8.30 53.04
N ALA A 17 -9.35 -7.94 53.82
CA ALA A 17 -10.75 -8.22 53.47
C ALA A 17 -11.23 -7.43 52.23
N LEU A 18 -10.64 -6.26 51.96
CA LEU A 18 -10.93 -5.48 50.75
C LEU A 18 -10.30 -6.08 49.48
N ALA A 19 -9.21 -6.85 49.59
CA ALA A 19 -8.57 -7.47 48.43
C ALA A 19 -9.39 -8.61 47.82
N ASP A 20 -10.21 -9.30 48.63
CA ASP A 20 -11.08 -10.40 48.17
C ASP A 20 -12.36 -9.92 47.47
N MET A 21 -12.69 -8.62 47.55
CA MET A 21 -13.86 -8.04 46.87
C MET A 21 -13.56 -7.59 45.44
N PHE A 22 -12.30 -7.61 45.01
CA PHE A 22 -11.97 -7.43 43.60
C PHE A 22 -11.83 -8.81 42.97
N PRO A 23 -12.78 -9.26 42.13
CA PRO A 23 -12.51 -10.42 41.30
C PRO A 23 -11.25 -10.09 40.51
N LEU A 24 -10.18 -10.85 40.72
CA LEU A 24 -9.10 -10.98 39.76
C LEU A 24 -9.74 -11.58 38.52
N THR A 25 -10.41 -10.74 37.72
CA THR A 25 -10.69 -11.05 36.34
C THR A 25 -9.32 -11.37 35.78
N VAL A 26 -9.10 -12.65 35.47
CA VAL A 26 -8.06 -13.06 34.56
C VAL A 26 -8.39 -12.27 33.30
N GLY A 27 -7.82 -11.08 33.21
CA GLY A 27 -7.82 -10.33 31.98
C GLY A 27 -7.10 -11.26 31.05
N GLU A 28 -7.86 -11.92 30.17
CA GLU A 28 -7.31 -12.37 28.91
C GLU A 28 -6.54 -11.16 28.42
N ALA A 29 -5.21 -11.26 28.47
CA ALA A 29 -4.36 -10.37 27.73
C ALA A 29 -4.78 -10.62 26.28
N LYS A 30 -5.77 -9.86 25.82
CA LYS A 30 -6.08 -9.72 24.42
C LYS A 30 -4.83 -9.10 23.87
N ALA A 31 -3.93 -9.94 23.37
CA ALA A 31 -2.95 -9.54 22.41
C ALA A 31 -3.74 -8.73 21.39
N GLN A 32 -3.54 -7.41 21.39
CA GLN A 32 -4.00 -6.58 20.30
C GLN A 32 -3.18 -7.05 19.10
N ILE A 33 -3.73 -8.03 18.39
CA ILE A 33 -3.42 -8.27 16.99
C ILE A 33 -3.86 -6.99 16.29
N SER A 34 -2.91 -6.08 16.15
CA SER A 34 -3.00 -4.97 15.23
C SER A 34 -3.23 -5.55 13.85
N GLY A 35 -4.43 -5.32 13.31
CA GLY A 35 -4.69 -5.41 11.87
C GLY A 35 -5.57 -6.55 11.42
N ASP A 36 -6.74 -6.73 12.05
CA ASP A 36 -7.87 -7.38 11.37
C ASP A 36 -8.54 -6.33 10.47
N PHE A 37 -7.94 -6.07 9.31
CA PHE A 37 -8.67 -5.57 8.16
C PHE A 37 -8.95 -6.78 7.27
N PRO A 38 -10.22 -7.19 7.07
CA PRO A 38 -10.54 -7.97 5.89
C PRO A 38 -10.35 -7.01 4.71
N ASP A 39 -9.14 -6.96 4.16
CA ASP A 39 -8.79 -6.14 2.99
C ASP A 39 -9.50 -6.75 1.78
N SER A 40 -10.78 -6.44 1.68
CA SER A 40 -11.65 -6.66 0.53
C SER A 40 -11.35 -5.68 -0.60
N ARG A 41 -10.19 -4.98 -0.54
CA ARG A 41 -9.68 -4.19 -1.66
C ARG A 41 -8.97 -5.10 -2.65
N ILE A 42 -9.75 -5.98 -3.26
CA ILE A 42 -9.38 -6.67 -4.50
C ILE A 42 -8.86 -5.56 -5.44
N ASN A 43 -7.69 -5.77 -6.05
CA ASN A 43 -7.05 -4.87 -7.02
C ASN A 43 -6.25 -3.69 -6.44
N SER A 44 -5.78 -3.75 -5.18
CA SER A 44 -4.91 -2.69 -4.64
C SER A 44 -3.76 -3.17 -3.77
N ILE A 45 -2.68 -2.40 -3.76
CA ILE A 45 -1.50 -2.59 -2.92
C ILE A 45 -1.18 -1.28 -2.22
N GLN A 46 -0.85 -1.36 -0.94
CA GLN A 46 -0.33 -0.23 -0.16
C GLN A 46 1.12 -0.49 0.22
N TYR A 47 1.96 0.53 0.09
CA TYR A 47 3.39 0.46 0.40
C TYR A 47 3.88 1.81 0.93
N ASN A 48 4.28 1.88 2.20
CA ASN A 48 4.66 3.12 2.87
C ASN A 48 3.60 4.23 2.67
N LYS A 49 3.97 5.27 1.90
CA LYS A 49 3.14 6.42 1.55
C LYS A 49 2.52 6.30 0.15
N LEU A 50 2.63 5.14 -0.47
CA LEU A 50 2.15 4.84 -1.81
C LEU A 50 0.95 3.90 -1.75
N SER A 51 0.06 4.04 -2.72
CA SER A 51 -0.86 2.97 -3.07
C SER A 51 -1.01 2.85 -4.57
N ILE A 52 -1.00 1.63 -5.09
CA ILE A 52 -1.31 1.32 -6.48
C ILE A 52 -2.63 0.55 -6.49
N ARG A 53 -3.54 0.96 -7.37
CA ARG A 53 -4.81 0.30 -7.60
C ARG A 53 -4.99 0.04 -9.09
N HIS A 54 -5.30 -1.20 -9.45
CA HIS A 54 -5.68 -1.51 -10.82
C HIS A 54 -7.11 -1.02 -11.07
N LEU A 55 -7.32 -0.30 -12.17
CA LEU A 55 -8.63 0.14 -12.60
C LEU A 55 -9.12 -0.81 -13.69
N GLU A 56 -10.16 -1.59 -13.37
CA GLU A 56 -10.89 -2.39 -14.33
C GLU A 56 -11.72 -1.47 -15.24
N GLU A 57 -11.04 -0.78 -16.14
CA GLU A 57 -11.69 -0.08 -17.25
C GLU A 57 -11.77 -1.04 -18.43
N ASP A 58 -12.93 -1.11 -19.08
CA ASP A 58 -13.07 -1.73 -20.40
C ASP A 58 -12.29 -0.85 -21.40
N VAL A 59 -10.96 -0.98 -21.39
CA VAL A 59 -10.12 -0.28 -22.36
C VAL A 59 -10.47 -0.90 -23.70
N ASN A 60 -11.33 -0.21 -24.46
CA ASN A 60 -11.64 -0.49 -25.86
C ASN A 60 -10.37 -0.30 -26.70
N SER A 61 -9.42 -1.21 -26.55
CA SER A 61 -8.10 -1.12 -27.14
C SER A 61 -7.94 -2.22 -28.15
N ALA A 62 -7.91 -1.80 -29.41
CA ALA A 62 -7.64 -2.63 -30.57
C ALA A 62 -6.25 -3.31 -30.55
N GLU A 63 -5.39 -2.97 -29.57
CA GLU A 63 -4.07 -3.54 -29.38
C GLU A 63 -4.11 -4.61 -28.29
N LYS A 64 -4.25 -5.86 -28.70
CA LYS A 64 -4.04 -7.04 -27.87
C LYS A 64 -2.84 -7.79 -28.44
N MET A 65 -2.02 -8.37 -27.57
CA MET A 65 -0.88 -9.18 -28.00
C MET A 65 -1.02 -10.61 -27.51
N GLU A 66 -0.66 -11.56 -28.37
CA GLU A 66 -0.68 -12.97 -28.01
C GLU A 66 0.53 -13.33 -27.14
N ALA A 67 0.37 -14.29 -26.24
CA ALA A 67 1.42 -14.71 -25.32
C ALA A 67 2.69 -15.22 -26.01
N GLU A 68 2.57 -15.73 -27.24
CA GLU A 68 3.69 -16.22 -28.06
C GLU A 68 4.66 -15.10 -28.47
N GLU A 69 4.25 -13.83 -28.40
CA GLU A 69 5.09 -12.68 -28.72
C GLU A 69 6.00 -12.24 -27.55
N PHE A 70 5.82 -12.82 -26.36
CA PHE A 70 6.55 -12.45 -25.15
C PHE A 70 7.59 -13.51 -24.74
N ASP A 71 8.76 -13.04 -24.35
CA ASP A 71 9.73 -13.86 -23.62
C ASP A 71 9.30 -13.93 -22.15
N ILE A 72 8.55 -14.99 -21.80
CA ILE A 72 7.99 -15.18 -20.47
C ILE A 72 9.12 -15.56 -19.50
N THR A 73 9.65 -14.53 -18.83
CA THR A 73 10.62 -14.71 -17.74
C THR A 73 9.93 -15.12 -16.44
N PRO A 74 10.56 -15.98 -15.62
CA PRO A 74 10.00 -16.35 -14.33
C PRO A 74 9.93 -15.13 -13.42
N LEU A 75 8.76 -14.92 -12.80
CA LEU A 75 8.54 -13.86 -11.81
C LEU A 75 9.17 -14.24 -10.47
N THR A 76 9.61 -13.23 -9.72
CA THR A 76 9.93 -13.45 -8.30
C THR A 76 8.66 -13.64 -7.49
N VAL A 77 8.79 -14.20 -6.28
CA VAL A 77 7.66 -14.36 -5.36
C VAL A 77 7.00 -13.01 -5.03
N VAL A 78 7.78 -11.93 -4.98
CA VAL A 78 7.25 -10.59 -4.72
C VAL A 78 6.47 -10.08 -5.92
N GLU A 79 7.03 -10.20 -7.13
CA GLU A 79 6.38 -9.79 -8.39
C GLU A 79 5.05 -10.54 -8.62
N GLU A 80 5.03 -11.85 -8.34
CA GLU A 80 3.83 -12.68 -8.45
C GLU A 80 2.74 -12.25 -7.46
N ASN A 81 3.12 -12.00 -6.19
CA ASN A 81 2.18 -11.52 -5.18
C ASN A 81 1.63 -10.13 -5.54
N VAL A 82 2.47 -9.25 -6.09
CA VAL A 82 2.06 -7.92 -6.55
C VAL A 82 1.04 -8.04 -7.69
N ALA A 83 1.35 -8.81 -8.73
CA ALA A 83 0.43 -9.02 -9.84
C ALA A 83 -0.90 -9.63 -9.39
N ARG A 84 -0.86 -10.63 -8.50
CA ARG A 84 -2.05 -11.28 -7.96
C ARG A 84 -2.92 -10.32 -7.14
N ASN A 85 -2.32 -9.50 -6.29
CA ASN A 85 -3.06 -8.53 -5.47
C ASN A 85 -3.69 -7.42 -6.31
N LEU A 86 -3.06 -7.06 -7.43
CA LEU A 86 -3.60 -6.11 -8.41
C LEU A 86 -4.58 -6.75 -9.40
N ASN A 87 -4.72 -8.08 -9.41
CA ASN A 87 -5.47 -8.81 -10.45
C ASN A 87 -5.05 -8.37 -11.87
N SER A 88 -3.74 -8.35 -12.10
CA SER A 88 -3.11 -7.73 -13.26
C SER A 88 -2.43 -8.79 -14.13
N GLN A 89 -2.44 -8.57 -15.45
CA GLN A 89 -1.65 -9.35 -16.41
C GLN A 89 -0.18 -8.93 -16.45
N TRP A 90 0.12 -7.79 -15.83
CA TRP A 90 1.44 -7.17 -15.75
C TRP A 90 1.98 -7.17 -14.31
N ALA A 91 3.21 -7.63 -14.14
CA ALA A 91 3.92 -7.60 -12.88
C ALA A 91 4.91 -6.43 -12.85
N TRP A 92 4.74 -5.54 -11.89
CA TRP A 92 5.72 -4.51 -11.59
C TRP A 92 6.98 -5.16 -11.00
N ALA A 93 8.16 -4.67 -11.40
CA ALA A 93 9.41 -5.15 -10.83
C ALA A 93 9.46 -4.90 -9.31
N GLU A 94 10.12 -5.78 -8.58
CA GLU A 94 10.16 -5.77 -7.10
C GLU A 94 10.55 -4.41 -6.51
N TYR A 95 11.54 -3.73 -7.08
CA TYR A 95 12.05 -2.45 -6.59
C TYR A 95 11.23 -1.23 -7.07
N THR A 96 10.15 -1.41 -7.83
CA THR A 96 9.40 -0.29 -8.42
C THR A 96 8.81 0.62 -7.35
N LEU A 97 8.19 0.04 -6.32
CA LEU A 97 7.55 0.79 -5.24
C LEU A 97 8.58 1.56 -4.40
N ASP A 98 9.71 0.94 -4.09
CA ASP A 98 10.85 1.62 -3.44
C ASP A 98 11.37 2.78 -4.26
N MET A 99 11.50 2.56 -5.58
CA MET A 99 11.98 3.59 -6.48
C MET A 99 11.02 4.78 -6.47
N ILE A 100 9.71 4.58 -6.61
CA ILE A 100 8.71 5.66 -6.56
C ILE A 100 8.78 6.39 -5.21
N ASP A 101 8.85 5.67 -4.10
CA ASP A 101 8.88 6.24 -2.75
C ASP A 101 10.10 7.17 -2.57
N SER A 102 11.24 6.77 -3.13
CA SER A 102 12.47 7.58 -3.11
C SER A 102 12.34 8.95 -3.80
N TYR A 103 11.39 9.11 -4.73
CA TYR A 103 11.12 10.39 -5.40
C TYR A 103 10.16 11.30 -4.62
N SER A 104 9.50 10.82 -3.56
CA SER A 104 8.52 11.63 -2.81
C SER A 104 9.07 13.01 -2.36
N PRO A 105 10.27 13.12 -1.76
CA PRO A 105 10.84 14.44 -1.42
C PRO A 105 11.07 15.35 -2.63
N PHE A 106 11.40 14.77 -3.78
CA PHE A 106 11.59 15.50 -5.03
C PHE A 106 10.25 16.01 -5.59
N LEU A 107 9.18 15.19 -5.53
CA LEU A 107 7.84 15.55 -5.96
C LEU A 107 7.21 16.64 -5.10
N PHE A 108 7.40 16.61 -3.78
CA PHE A 108 6.80 17.59 -2.87
C PHE A 108 7.69 18.79 -2.52
N ARG A 109 8.75 19.03 -3.29
CA ARG A 109 9.76 20.08 -3.01
C ARG A 109 9.27 21.52 -3.06
N THR A 110 8.39 21.89 -3.99
CA THR A 110 8.00 23.30 -4.21
C THR A 110 6.91 23.75 -3.24
N LYS A 111 6.75 25.05 -3.00
CA LYS A 111 5.71 25.58 -2.09
C LYS A 111 4.29 25.12 -2.45
N LYS A 112 3.95 25.06 -3.74
CA LYS A 112 2.63 24.61 -4.21
C LYS A 112 2.46 23.11 -3.99
N SER A 113 3.40 22.29 -4.49
CA SER A 113 3.35 20.85 -4.26
C SER A 113 3.42 20.47 -2.78
N ALA A 114 4.17 21.21 -1.96
CA ALA A 114 4.30 20.93 -0.52
C ALA A 114 3.00 21.16 0.27
N ALA A 115 2.04 21.88 -0.30
CA ALA A 115 0.70 22.07 0.26
C ALA A 115 -0.27 20.93 -0.10
N LEU A 116 0.11 20.04 -1.02
CA LEU A 116 -0.65 18.84 -1.34
C LEU A 116 -0.31 17.73 -0.33
N ASP A 117 -1.35 17.09 0.21
CA ASP A 117 -1.20 15.93 1.09
C ASP A 117 -0.94 14.65 0.28
N GLU A 118 -1.57 14.54 -0.89
CA GLU A 118 -1.41 13.44 -1.82
C GLU A 118 -1.53 13.88 -3.28
N VAL A 119 -0.95 13.09 -4.18
CA VAL A 119 -1.05 13.24 -5.63
C VAL A 119 -1.49 11.91 -6.21
N LYS A 120 -2.49 11.95 -7.10
CA LYS A 120 -3.02 10.78 -7.80
C LYS A 120 -2.69 10.85 -9.27
N VAL A 121 -2.19 9.76 -9.81
CA VAL A 121 -1.73 9.64 -11.20
C VAL A 121 -2.29 8.37 -11.79
N LEU A 122 -2.94 8.46 -12.94
CA LEU A 122 -3.33 7.32 -13.76
C LEU A 122 -2.16 6.95 -14.66
N LEU A 123 -1.69 5.72 -14.54
CA LEU A 123 -0.60 5.14 -15.32
C LEU A 123 -1.19 4.25 -16.40
N GLN A 124 -0.83 4.49 -17.66
CA GLN A 124 -1.34 3.72 -18.80
C GLN A 124 -0.28 2.73 -19.27
N ILE A 125 -0.49 1.44 -19.02
CA ILE A 125 0.38 0.36 -19.47
C ILE A 125 -0.14 -0.17 -20.80
N ASN A 126 0.72 -0.24 -21.82
CA ASN A 126 0.33 -0.78 -23.11
C ASN A 126 0.34 -2.31 -23.12
N ALA A 127 -0.07 -2.91 -24.24
CA ALA A 127 -0.07 -4.36 -24.43
C ALA A 127 1.33 -4.99 -24.38
N LYS A 128 2.42 -4.22 -24.30
CA LYS A 128 3.81 -4.69 -24.16
C LYS A 128 4.34 -4.59 -22.72
N GLY A 129 3.49 -4.20 -21.75
CA GLY A 129 3.91 -3.99 -20.37
C GLY A 129 4.69 -2.69 -20.14
N ARG A 130 4.72 -1.76 -21.12
CA ARG A 130 5.43 -0.49 -20.98
C ARG A 130 4.49 0.64 -20.58
N LEU A 131 4.99 1.57 -19.79
CA LEU A 131 4.30 2.83 -19.53
C LEU A 131 4.22 3.66 -20.82
N SER A 132 3.00 3.80 -21.35
CA SER A 132 2.71 4.53 -22.59
C SER A 132 2.32 5.99 -22.34
N GLY A 133 1.76 6.28 -21.17
CA GLY A 133 1.33 7.63 -20.80
C GLY A 133 0.91 7.71 -19.34
N PHE A 134 0.63 8.94 -18.90
CA PHE A 134 0.05 9.18 -17.59
C PHE A 134 -0.87 10.40 -17.59
N GLU A 135 -1.84 10.39 -16.67
CA GLU A 135 -2.72 11.52 -16.42
C GLU A 135 -2.70 11.86 -14.93
N VAL A 136 -2.60 13.14 -14.58
CA VAL A 136 -2.67 13.55 -13.17
C VAL A 136 -4.10 13.91 -12.82
N VAL A 137 -4.61 13.29 -11.77
CA VAL A 137 -5.98 13.53 -11.29
C VAL A 137 -5.98 14.78 -10.41
N GLY A 138 -6.69 15.82 -10.86
CA GLY A 138 -6.84 17.09 -10.15
C GLY A 138 -5.92 18.20 -10.66
N ASP A 139 -5.95 19.34 -9.96
CA ASP A 139 -5.18 20.53 -10.35
C ASP A 139 -3.79 20.48 -9.71
N VAL A 140 -2.76 20.31 -10.54
CA VAL A 140 -1.36 20.29 -10.14
C VAL A 140 -0.56 21.30 -10.97
N ASP A 141 0.45 21.90 -10.34
CA ASP A 141 1.33 22.83 -11.04
C ASP A 141 2.18 22.13 -12.12
N ASN A 142 2.56 22.89 -13.15
CA ASN A 142 3.35 22.34 -14.26
C ASN A 142 4.70 21.75 -13.81
N GLY A 143 5.31 22.32 -12.77
CA GLY A 143 6.57 21.81 -12.23
C GLY A 143 6.39 20.47 -11.51
N LEU A 144 5.25 20.20 -10.87
CA LEU A 144 4.92 18.87 -10.36
C LEU A 144 4.71 17.88 -11.50
N LYS A 145 4.01 18.27 -12.58
CA LYS A 145 3.84 17.41 -13.78
C LYS A 145 5.18 17.02 -14.41
N GLU A 146 6.11 17.97 -14.58
CA GLU A 146 7.45 17.71 -15.11
C GLU A 146 8.27 16.76 -14.22
N ARG A 147 8.15 16.91 -12.89
CA ARG A 147 8.85 16.03 -11.94
C ARG A 147 8.26 14.63 -11.90
N LEU A 148 6.93 14.50 -12.06
CA LEU A 148 6.27 13.21 -12.25
C LEU A 148 6.72 12.56 -13.55
N ASP A 149 6.68 13.27 -14.68
CA ASP A 149 7.17 12.76 -15.97
C ASP A 149 8.62 12.27 -15.87
N HIS A 150 9.48 13.03 -15.21
CA HIS A 150 10.87 12.64 -14.99
C HIS A 150 11.03 11.34 -14.19
N MET A 151 10.20 11.14 -13.15
CA MET A 151 10.20 9.90 -12.36
C MET A 151 9.66 8.73 -13.18
N LEU A 152 8.52 8.94 -13.84
CA LEU A 152 7.79 7.90 -14.57
C LEU A 152 8.59 7.32 -15.74
N ARG A 153 9.38 8.15 -16.44
CA ARG A 153 10.30 7.70 -17.51
C ARG A 153 11.39 6.75 -17.04
N LYS A 154 11.64 6.67 -15.74
CA LYS A 154 12.65 5.78 -15.14
C LYS A 154 12.04 4.51 -14.56
N LEU A 155 10.71 4.37 -14.58
CA LEU A 155 10.07 3.15 -14.16
C LEU A 155 10.50 1.99 -15.07
N PRO A 156 10.77 0.81 -14.51
CA PRO A 156 11.01 -0.37 -15.32
C PRO A 156 9.75 -0.75 -16.10
N ASP A 157 9.95 -1.41 -17.23
CA ASP A 157 8.89 -2.10 -17.95
C ASP A 157 8.32 -3.21 -17.04
N CYS A 158 7.01 -3.44 -17.11
CA CYS A 158 6.35 -4.54 -16.42
C CYS A 158 6.65 -5.86 -17.13
N LYS A 159 6.71 -6.94 -16.35
CA LYS A 159 6.84 -8.31 -16.89
C LYS A 159 5.46 -8.90 -17.15
N ALA A 160 5.36 -9.71 -18.20
CA ALA A 160 4.17 -10.50 -18.50
C ALA A 160 3.96 -11.58 -17.41
N VAL A 161 2.76 -11.65 -16.84
CA VAL A 161 2.41 -12.68 -15.86
C VAL A 161 2.07 -13.99 -16.58
N PRO A 162 2.75 -15.11 -16.28
CA PRO A 162 2.47 -16.37 -16.97
C PRO A 162 1.03 -16.85 -16.72
N GLY A 163 0.42 -17.47 -17.73
CA GLY A 163 -0.92 -18.07 -17.64
C GLY A 163 -2.01 -17.34 -18.44
N TYR A 164 -1.74 -16.14 -18.94
CA TYR A 164 -2.62 -15.45 -19.88
C TYR A 164 -2.32 -15.83 -21.32
N GLN A 165 -3.37 -15.97 -22.15
CA GLN A 165 -3.23 -16.23 -23.59
C GLN A 165 -3.05 -14.91 -24.38
N VAL A 166 -3.65 -13.85 -23.88
CA VAL A 166 -3.71 -12.54 -24.52
C VAL A 166 -3.44 -11.48 -23.46
N TYR A 167 -2.56 -10.54 -23.80
CA TYR A 167 -2.23 -9.41 -22.96
C TYR A 167 -2.88 -8.13 -23.51
N SER A 168 -3.57 -7.42 -22.62
CA SER A 168 -4.23 -6.15 -22.91
C SER A 168 -3.56 -4.97 -22.22
N PRO A 169 -3.74 -3.74 -22.74
CA PRO A 169 -3.42 -2.52 -22.02
C PRO A 169 -4.21 -2.44 -20.71
N GLU A 170 -3.57 -1.93 -19.66
CA GLU A 170 -4.15 -1.80 -18.33
C GLU A 170 -3.88 -0.40 -17.76
N VAL A 171 -4.75 0.07 -16.87
CA VAL A 171 -4.62 1.38 -16.22
C VAL A 171 -4.49 1.20 -14.72
N PHE A 172 -3.49 1.84 -14.14
CA PHE A 172 -3.25 1.82 -12.69
C PHE A 172 -3.37 3.21 -12.11
N GLU A 173 -4.12 3.35 -11.02
CA GLU A 173 -4.09 4.55 -10.18
C GLU A 173 -2.96 4.44 -9.16
N LEU A 174 -1.95 5.29 -9.30
CA LEU A 174 -0.89 5.52 -8.32
C LEU A 174 -1.25 6.72 -7.45
N THR A 175 -1.34 6.52 -6.14
CA THR A 175 -1.43 7.59 -5.15
C THR A 175 -0.11 7.70 -4.40
N ILE A 176 0.46 8.90 -4.35
CA ILE A 176 1.69 9.22 -3.62
C ILE A 176 1.33 10.22 -2.53
N ARG A 177 1.56 9.85 -1.26
CA ARG A 177 1.34 10.71 -0.09
C ARG A 177 2.66 11.29 0.41
N LYS A 178 2.57 12.47 1.03
CA LYS A 178 3.72 13.22 1.53
C LYS A 178 4.35 12.63 2.78
#